data_AF-A0A7X8R3M6-F1
#
_entry.id   AF-A0A7X8R3M6-F1
#
_cell.length_a   1.000
_cell.length_b   1.000
_cell.length_c   1.000
_cell.angle_alpha   90.00
_cell.angle_beta   90.00
_cell.angle_gamma   90.00
#
_symmetry.space_group_name_H-M   'P 1'
#
loop_
_entity.id
_entity.type
_entity.pdbx_description
1 polymer ?
#
loop_
_entity_poly.entity_id
_entity_poly.type
_entity_poly.pdbx_seq_one_letter_code
_entity_poly.pdbx_strand_id
1 'polypeptide(L)'
;MIKEKLKKWIVTYKWVWICLAVLVAVEALFDVAEILVGRVMKGTNALRPKTGRLWLEEEKDLAGQQQVISIVDSLSNHPFRSDPLNSLDELAAYLHYKNRVLLPREDFLTLYQALPDSEARRLVDADVLAELMRSSAWQSTSLISSDGQMTLIFNDSNDQPLAATQPIAPPSPQETEPVAVSQLQQDDRYNGRLVDPAHFLAAYQRLPRRLQLQLINDPAFMEKKPEEWLMVAIDAHLRNGSVALACEVREEQSPVVYTFQASELAIGYLIQEINVLRRGARPLPLPRKETAP
;
A
#
# COMPACT_ATOMS: atom_id res chain seq x y z
N MET A 1 -32.63 -76.62 23.88
CA MET A 1 -32.38 -76.74 22.42
C MET A 1 -32.16 -75.39 21.71
N ILE A 2 -32.98 -74.35 21.95
CA ILE A 2 -32.86 -73.03 21.28
C ILE A 2 -31.56 -72.29 21.63
N LYS A 3 -31.13 -72.31 22.90
CA LYS A 3 -29.90 -71.62 23.35
C LYS A 3 -28.62 -72.17 22.70
N GLU A 4 -28.55 -73.47 22.42
CA GLU A 4 -27.38 -74.08 21.78
C GLU A 4 -27.30 -73.79 20.28
N LYS A 5 -28.46 -73.74 19.60
CA LYS A 5 -28.53 -73.30 18.20
C LYS A 5 -28.10 -71.84 18.07
N LEU A 6 -28.54 -70.98 18.99
CA LEU A 6 -28.15 -69.56 19.01
C LEU A 6 -26.65 -69.38 19.25
N LYS A 7 -26.06 -70.14 20.17
CA LYS A 7 -24.62 -70.10 20.47
C LYS A 7 -23.78 -70.56 19.28
N LYS A 8 -24.18 -71.64 18.59
CA LYS A 8 -23.50 -72.09 17.36
C LYS A 8 -23.61 -71.04 16.26
N TRP A 9 -24.78 -70.43 16.09
CA TRP A 9 -25.01 -69.38 15.09
C TRP A 9 -24.12 -68.15 15.31
N ILE A 10 -24.02 -67.67 16.56
CA ILE A 10 -23.14 -66.54 16.91
C ILE A 10 -21.66 -66.87 16.64
N VAL A 11 -21.22 -68.10 16.92
CA VAL A 11 -19.84 -68.52 16.66
C VAL A 11 -19.56 -68.64 15.16
N THR A 12 -20.49 -69.20 14.39
CA THR A 12 -20.36 -69.34 12.92
C THR A 12 -20.29 -67.98 12.23
N TYR A 13 -21.09 -67.01 12.69
CA TYR A 13 -21.14 -65.65 12.12
C TYR A 13 -20.35 -64.62 12.95
N LYS A 14 -19.42 -65.06 13.80
CA LYS A 14 -18.65 -64.16 14.69
C LYS A 14 -18.00 -63.01 13.92
N TRP A 15 -17.47 -63.30 12.75
CA TRP A 15 -16.84 -62.31 11.88
C TRP A 15 -17.82 -61.28 11.34
N VAL A 16 -19.06 -61.69 11.01
CA VAL A 16 -20.12 -60.77 10.56
C VAL A 16 -20.49 -59.80 11.69
N TRP A 17 -20.61 -60.30 12.92
CA TRP A 17 -20.90 -59.45 14.08
C TRP A 17 -19.76 -58.49 14.42
N ILE A 18 -18.50 -58.93 14.30
CA ILE A 18 -17.35 -58.06 14.49
C ILE A 18 -17.32 -56.97 13.41
N CYS A 19 -17.52 -57.32 12.14
CA CYS A 19 -17.61 -56.34 11.05
C CYS A 19 -18.74 -55.34 11.27
N LEU A 20 -19.92 -55.80 11.71
CA LEU A 20 -21.04 -54.92 12.01
C LEU A 20 -20.73 -53.96 13.16
N ALA A 21 -20.11 -54.45 14.24
CA ALA A 21 -19.71 -53.62 15.37
C ALA A 21 -18.67 -52.56 14.99
N VAL A 22 -17.70 -52.92 14.15
CA VAL A 22 -16.71 -51.98 13.61
C VAL A 22 -17.38 -50.91 12.74
N LEU A 23 -18.33 -51.30 11.88
CA LEU A 23 -19.04 -50.36 11.02
C LEU A 23 -19.86 -49.36 11.84
N VAL A 24 -20.55 -49.82 12.89
CA VAL A 24 -21.29 -48.96 13.82
C VAL A 24 -20.35 -48.01 14.57
N ALA A 25 -19.18 -48.49 15.02
CA ALA A 25 -18.21 -47.64 15.69
C ALA A 25 -17.62 -46.57 14.75
N VAL A 26 -17.37 -46.92 13.49
CA VAL A 26 -16.91 -45.98 12.46
C VAL A 26 -17.97 -44.92 12.17
N GLU A 27 -19.23 -45.31 12.03
CA GLU A 27 -20.35 -44.38 11.85
C GLU A 27 -20.44 -43.39 13.02
N ALA A 28 -20.36 -43.88 14.27
CA ALA A 28 -20.48 -43.05 15.47
C ALA A 28 -19.28 -42.11 15.70
N LEU A 29 -18.10 -42.41 15.16
CA LEU A 29 -16.88 -41.62 15.35
C LEU A 29 -16.60 -40.64 14.22
N PHE A 30 -17.02 -40.98 12.99
CA PHE A 30 -16.62 -40.26 11.79
C PHE A 30 -17.81 -39.73 10.98
N ASP A 31 -19.05 -39.91 11.45
CA ASP A 31 -20.30 -39.46 10.81
C ASP A 31 -20.30 -39.77 9.30
N VAL A 32 -19.88 -40.99 8.95
CA VAL A 32 -19.56 -41.36 7.57
C VAL A 32 -20.79 -41.27 6.69
N ALA A 33 -21.99 -41.62 7.19
CA ALA A 33 -23.22 -41.43 6.44
C ALA A 33 -23.52 -39.96 6.19
N GLU A 34 -23.29 -39.06 7.15
CA GLU A 34 -23.48 -37.61 6.96
C GLU A 34 -22.52 -37.07 5.91
N ILE A 35 -21.23 -37.41 6.00
CA ILE A 35 -20.22 -37.00 5.02
C ILE A 35 -20.58 -37.53 3.63
N LEU A 36 -21.04 -38.78 3.54
CA LEU A 36 -21.43 -39.40 2.27
C LEU A 36 -22.67 -38.70 1.68
N VAL A 37 -23.70 -38.44 2.48
CA VAL A 37 -24.89 -37.70 2.07
C VAL A 37 -24.54 -36.28 1.65
N GLY A 38 -23.67 -35.60 2.40
CA GLY A 38 -23.17 -34.26 2.05
C GLY A 38 -22.41 -34.25 0.73
N ARG A 39 -21.57 -35.25 0.46
CA ARG A 39 -20.87 -35.41 -0.83
C ARG A 39 -21.83 -35.66 -1.98
N VAL A 40 -22.80 -36.55 -1.78
CA VAL A 40 -23.82 -36.85 -2.79
C VAL A 40 -24.66 -35.60 -3.08
N MET A 41 -25.10 -34.89 -2.04
CA MET A 41 -25.83 -33.62 -2.19
C MET A 41 -25.01 -32.56 -2.93
N LYS A 42 -23.72 -32.40 -2.56
CA LYS A 42 -22.79 -31.48 -3.25
C LYS A 42 -22.62 -31.84 -4.73
N GLY A 43 -22.56 -33.13 -5.07
CA GLY A 43 -22.50 -33.61 -6.46
C GLY A 43 -23.79 -33.36 -7.24
N THR A 44 -24.95 -33.58 -6.62
CA THR A 44 -26.25 -33.29 -7.26
C THR A 44 -26.56 -31.80 -7.38
N ASN A 45 -25.82 -30.94 -6.68
CA ASN A 45 -25.98 -29.49 -6.73
C ASN A 45 -25.73 -28.94 -8.15
N ALA A 46 -24.89 -29.62 -8.95
CA ALA A 46 -24.65 -29.25 -10.36
C ALA A 46 -25.87 -29.45 -11.27
N LEU A 47 -26.82 -30.30 -10.89
CA LEU A 47 -28.06 -30.59 -11.63
C LEU A 47 -29.25 -29.75 -11.14
N ARG A 48 -29.06 -28.90 -10.13
CA ARG A 48 -30.11 -28.05 -9.59
C ARG A 48 -30.45 -26.96 -10.62
N PRO A 49 -31.73 -26.82 -11.05
CA PRO A 49 -32.10 -25.75 -11.96
C PRO A 49 -31.81 -24.39 -11.31
N LYS A 50 -30.91 -23.63 -11.92
CA LYS A 50 -30.46 -22.31 -11.47
C LYS A 50 -31.51 -21.25 -11.80
N THR A 51 -32.60 -21.24 -11.05
CA THR A 51 -33.65 -20.21 -11.17
C THR A 51 -33.77 -19.45 -9.86
N GLY A 52 -33.27 -18.21 -9.82
CA GLY A 52 -33.43 -17.30 -8.69
C GLY A 52 -32.35 -16.22 -8.58
N ARG A 53 -32.70 -15.11 -7.91
CA ARG A 53 -31.87 -13.90 -7.72
C ARG A 53 -30.49 -14.18 -7.10
N LEU A 54 -30.39 -15.14 -6.18
CA LEU A 54 -29.14 -15.55 -5.53
C LEU A 54 -28.11 -16.10 -6.52
N TRP A 55 -28.53 -16.83 -7.56
CA TRP A 55 -27.61 -17.41 -8.54
C TRP A 55 -27.00 -16.36 -9.47
N LEU A 56 -27.75 -15.30 -9.78
CA LEU A 56 -27.26 -14.13 -10.53
C LEU A 56 -26.23 -13.32 -9.73
N GLU A 57 -26.30 -13.35 -8.40
CA GLU A 57 -25.37 -12.68 -7.51
C GLU A 57 -24.07 -13.51 -7.37
N GLU A 58 -24.18 -14.83 -7.16
CA GLU A 58 -23.02 -15.73 -7.12
C GLU A 58 -22.26 -15.79 -8.46
N GLU A 59 -22.96 -15.75 -9.60
CA GLU A 59 -22.32 -15.72 -10.92
C GLU A 59 -21.59 -14.39 -11.17
N LYS A 60 -22.11 -13.28 -10.62
CA LYS A 60 -21.41 -11.98 -10.64
C LYS A 60 -20.21 -11.96 -9.72
N ASP A 61 -20.29 -12.56 -8.53
CA ASP A 61 -19.17 -12.65 -7.59
C ASP A 61 -18.04 -13.54 -8.12
N LEU A 62 -18.37 -14.67 -8.74
CA LEU A 62 -17.38 -15.55 -9.38
C LEU A 62 -16.75 -14.89 -10.62
N ALA A 63 -17.54 -14.21 -11.45
CA ALA A 63 -17.01 -13.43 -12.57
C ALA A 63 -16.13 -12.27 -12.11
N GLY A 64 -16.50 -11.60 -11.00
CA GLY A 64 -15.70 -10.56 -10.37
C GLY A 64 -14.35 -11.08 -9.86
N GLN A 65 -14.34 -12.23 -9.18
CA GLN A 65 -13.10 -12.85 -8.71
C GLN A 65 -12.17 -13.26 -9.86
N GLN A 66 -12.70 -13.82 -10.95
CA GLN A 66 -11.91 -14.18 -12.13
C GLN A 66 -11.39 -12.97 -12.91
N GLN A 67 -12.10 -11.85 -12.90
CA GLN A 67 -11.59 -10.58 -13.42
C GLN A 67 -10.45 -10.03 -12.56
N VAL A 68 -10.59 -10.08 -11.23
CA VAL A 68 -9.52 -9.62 -10.32
C VAL A 68 -8.26 -10.47 -10.49
N ILE A 69 -8.38 -11.80 -10.56
CA ILE A 69 -7.23 -12.70 -10.75
C ILE A 69 -6.56 -12.46 -12.11
N SER A 70 -7.34 -12.29 -13.19
CA SER A 70 -6.76 -12.05 -14.52
C SER A 70 -6.11 -10.66 -14.65
N ILE A 71 -6.61 -9.66 -13.94
CA ILE A 71 -5.95 -8.34 -13.84
C ILE A 71 -4.63 -8.44 -13.07
N VAL A 72 -4.59 -9.18 -11.96
CA VAL A 72 -3.36 -9.37 -11.17
C VAL A 72 -2.30 -10.17 -11.94
N ASP A 73 -2.69 -11.22 -12.66
CA ASP A 73 -1.76 -12.01 -13.49
C ASP A 73 -1.26 -11.24 -14.72
N SER A 74 -2.12 -10.44 -15.37
CA SER A 74 -1.73 -9.62 -16.51
C SER A 74 -0.81 -8.46 -16.12
N LEU A 75 -0.99 -7.87 -14.93
CA LEU A 75 -0.08 -6.87 -14.35
C LEU A 75 1.27 -7.48 -13.93
N SER A 76 1.28 -8.74 -13.47
CA SER A 76 2.51 -9.39 -13.01
C SER A 76 3.46 -9.74 -14.15
N ASN A 77 2.94 -10.19 -15.29
CA ASN A 77 3.74 -10.70 -16.42
C ASN A 77 4.13 -9.66 -17.49
N HIS A 78 3.71 -8.40 -17.38
CA HIS A 78 4.20 -7.35 -18.28
C HIS A 78 5.45 -6.67 -17.70
N PRO A 79 6.60 -6.70 -18.40
CA PRO A 79 7.68 -5.78 -18.10
C PRO A 79 7.20 -4.38 -18.51
N PHE A 80 6.87 -3.56 -17.51
CA PHE A 80 6.32 -2.22 -17.72
C PHE A 80 7.37 -1.23 -18.29
N ARG A 81 8.61 -1.66 -18.49
CA ARG A 81 9.69 -0.80 -18.96
C ARG A 81 10.71 -1.56 -19.80
N SER A 82 11.04 -1.00 -20.95
CA SER A 82 12.13 -1.40 -21.85
C SER A 82 13.43 -0.64 -21.61
N ASP A 83 13.41 0.35 -20.71
CA ASP A 83 14.56 1.20 -20.37
C ASP A 83 15.23 0.74 -19.07
N PRO A 84 16.57 0.73 -19.01
CA PRO A 84 17.33 0.31 -17.83
C PRO A 84 17.08 1.27 -16.65
N LEU A 85 16.88 0.69 -15.46
CA LEU A 85 16.80 1.41 -14.19
C LEU A 85 18.19 1.95 -13.83
N ASN A 86 18.32 3.28 -13.79
CA ASN A 86 19.61 3.95 -13.61
C ASN A 86 19.83 4.49 -12.19
N SER A 87 18.87 4.33 -11.28
CA SER A 87 18.99 4.80 -9.89
C SER A 87 18.25 3.92 -8.88
N LEU A 88 18.75 3.93 -7.63
CA LEU A 88 18.18 3.18 -6.52
C LEU A 88 16.80 3.72 -6.12
N ASP A 89 16.57 5.03 -6.28
CA ASP A 89 15.28 5.68 -6.03
C ASP A 89 14.20 5.23 -7.02
N GLU A 90 14.54 5.08 -8.31
CA GLU A 90 13.62 4.50 -9.30
C GLU A 90 13.29 3.04 -9.00
N LEU A 91 14.26 2.26 -8.52
CA LEU A 91 14.07 0.87 -8.11
C LEU A 91 13.18 0.77 -6.86
N ALA A 92 13.38 1.66 -5.88
CA ALA A 92 12.55 1.75 -4.68
C ALA A 92 11.12 2.17 -5.00
N ALA A 93 10.93 3.16 -5.89
CA ALA A 93 9.62 3.56 -6.40
C ALA A 93 8.92 2.41 -7.16
N TYR A 94 9.68 1.66 -7.97
CA TYR A 94 9.15 0.50 -8.69
C TYR A 94 8.73 -0.64 -7.74
N LEU A 95 9.49 -0.86 -6.66
CA LEU A 95 9.17 -1.84 -5.61
C LEU A 95 8.01 -1.43 -4.71
N HIS A 96 7.75 -0.13 -4.57
CA HIS A 96 6.55 0.38 -3.89
C HIS A 96 5.28 0.05 -4.69
N TYR A 97 5.35 0.07 -6.02
CA TYR A 97 4.23 -0.26 -6.90
C TYR A 97 4.06 -1.78 -7.12
N LYS A 98 5.16 -2.51 -7.30
CA LYS A 98 5.19 -3.98 -7.33
C LYS A 98 5.93 -4.49 -6.10
N ASN A 99 5.18 -4.96 -5.09
CA ASN A 99 5.70 -5.53 -3.83
C ASN A 99 6.82 -6.58 -3.99
N ARG A 100 6.98 -7.14 -5.20
CA ARG A 100 8.09 -8.01 -5.59
C ARG A 100 8.50 -7.75 -7.03
N VAL A 101 9.80 -7.66 -7.25
CA VAL A 101 10.40 -7.56 -8.59
C VAL A 101 11.39 -8.70 -8.75
N LEU A 102 11.36 -9.38 -9.89
CA LEU A 102 12.31 -10.44 -10.23
C LEU A 102 13.21 -9.93 -11.36
N LEU A 103 14.50 -9.82 -11.09
CA LEU A 103 15.53 -9.39 -12.04
C LEU A 103 16.39 -10.59 -12.44
N PRO A 104 16.58 -10.85 -13.75
CA PRO A 104 17.63 -11.74 -14.22
C PRO A 104 19.01 -11.31 -13.72
N ARG A 105 19.94 -12.25 -13.59
CA ARG A 105 21.33 -11.99 -13.19
C ARG A 105 21.98 -10.86 -14.02
N GLU A 106 21.78 -10.86 -15.33
CA GLU A 106 22.39 -9.89 -16.24
C GLU A 106 21.88 -8.48 -15.97
N ASP A 107 20.56 -8.33 -15.86
CA ASP A 107 19.90 -7.05 -15.56
C ASP A 107 20.29 -6.50 -14.18
N PHE A 108 20.43 -7.38 -13.19
CA PHE A 108 20.91 -6.99 -11.86
C PHE A 108 22.35 -6.50 -11.90
N LEU A 109 23.23 -7.14 -12.67
CA LEU A 109 24.63 -6.70 -12.82
C LEU A 109 24.73 -5.36 -13.54
N THR A 110 23.91 -5.13 -14.57
CA THR A 110 23.83 -3.83 -15.25
C THR A 110 23.37 -2.74 -14.29
N LEU A 111 22.36 -3.03 -13.46
CA LEU A 111 21.89 -2.10 -12.43
C LEU A 111 22.96 -1.83 -11.37
N TYR A 112 23.64 -2.87 -10.88
CA TYR A 112 24.69 -2.73 -9.86
C TYR A 112 25.87 -1.91 -10.37
N GLN A 113 26.24 -2.04 -11.65
CA GLN A 113 27.32 -1.26 -12.27
C GLN A 113 26.92 0.18 -12.61
N ALA A 114 25.63 0.46 -12.78
CA ALA A 114 25.11 1.81 -13.05
C ALA A 114 25.06 2.68 -11.79
N LEU A 115 25.10 2.07 -10.60
CA LEU A 115 24.98 2.77 -9.32
C LEU A 115 26.31 3.37 -8.85
N PRO A 116 26.30 4.52 -8.15
CA PRO A 116 27.46 5.03 -7.45
C PRO A 116 27.99 4.03 -6.41
N ASP A 117 29.32 3.96 -6.22
CA ASP A 117 29.98 3.01 -5.31
C ASP A 117 29.40 3.00 -3.87
N SER A 118 28.93 4.16 -3.39
CA SER A 118 28.31 4.31 -2.07
C SER A 118 26.93 3.64 -1.96
N GLU A 119 26.19 3.57 -3.05
CA GLU A 119 24.85 2.95 -3.13
C GLU A 119 24.96 1.46 -3.48
N ALA A 120 25.89 1.10 -4.37
CA ALA A 120 26.18 -0.29 -4.72
C ALA A 120 26.56 -1.12 -3.48
N ARG A 121 27.44 -0.59 -2.63
CA ARG A 121 27.82 -1.23 -1.34
C ARG A 121 26.66 -1.34 -0.34
N ARG A 122 25.64 -0.48 -0.44
CA ARG A 122 24.44 -0.59 0.40
C ARG A 122 23.54 -1.73 -0.05
N LEU A 123 23.49 -2.00 -1.36
CA LEU A 123 22.72 -3.11 -1.91
C LEU A 123 23.35 -4.45 -1.55
N VAL A 124 24.63 -4.64 -1.87
CA VAL A 124 25.36 -5.90 -1.71
C VAL A 124 26.83 -5.59 -1.51
N ASP A 125 27.47 -6.25 -0.54
CA ASP A 125 28.92 -6.17 -0.42
C ASP A 125 29.61 -6.78 -1.65
N ALA A 126 30.62 -6.08 -2.18
CA ALA A 126 31.34 -6.50 -3.38
C ALA A 126 31.97 -7.90 -3.23
N ASP A 127 32.37 -8.28 -2.01
CA ASP A 127 32.93 -9.60 -1.71
C ASP A 127 31.88 -10.71 -1.83
N VAL A 128 30.66 -10.46 -1.35
CA VAL A 128 29.52 -11.39 -1.46
C VAL A 128 29.09 -11.54 -2.91
N LEU A 129 29.05 -10.43 -3.66
CA LEU A 129 28.74 -10.46 -5.09
C LEU A 129 29.82 -11.22 -5.87
N ALA A 130 31.10 -11.06 -5.55
CA ALA A 130 32.20 -11.78 -6.18
C ALA A 130 32.13 -13.29 -5.93
N GLU A 131 31.73 -13.71 -4.73
CA GLU A 131 31.49 -15.12 -4.40
C GLU A 131 30.30 -15.69 -5.19
N LEU A 132 29.19 -14.95 -5.25
CA LEU A 132 28.00 -15.32 -6.03
C LEU A 132 28.30 -15.41 -7.53
N MET A 133 29.11 -14.50 -8.08
CA MET A 133 29.54 -14.52 -9.48
C MET A 133 30.43 -15.71 -9.82
N ARG A 134 31.22 -16.20 -8.85
CA ARG A 134 32.07 -17.39 -9.00
C ARG A 134 31.24 -18.67 -8.98
N SER A 135 30.09 -18.66 -8.32
CA SER A 135 29.12 -19.76 -8.35
C SER A 135 28.23 -19.66 -9.61
N SER A 136 28.09 -20.73 -10.39
CA SER A 136 27.16 -20.77 -11.52
C SER A 136 25.69 -20.96 -11.09
N ALA A 137 25.43 -21.02 -9.78
CA ALA A 137 24.13 -21.32 -9.21
C ALA A 137 23.17 -20.12 -9.28
N TRP A 138 23.68 -18.88 -9.22
CA TRP A 138 22.86 -17.69 -9.26
C TRP A 138 22.29 -17.41 -10.66
N GLN A 139 20.96 -17.34 -10.76
CA GLN A 139 20.21 -17.13 -12.00
C GLN A 139 19.32 -15.87 -11.95
N SER A 140 18.68 -15.61 -10.81
CA SER A 140 17.78 -14.46 -10.66
C SER A 140 17.96 -13.80 -9.30
N THR A 141 17.57 -12.53 -9.20
CA THR A 141 17.54 -11.76 -7.96
C THR A 141 16.13 -11.24 -7.77
N SER A 142 15.46 -11.66 -6.71
CA SER A 142 14.18 -11.09 -6.31
C SER A 142 14.39 -9.97 -5.30
N LEU A 143 13.83 -8.80 -5.60
CA LEU A 143 13.73 -7.69 -4.69
C LEU A 143 12.34 -7.68 -4.06
N ILE A 144 12.29 -7.58 -2.74
CA ILE A 144 11.06 -7.54 -1.96
C ILE A 144 11.10 -6.29 -1.10
N SER A 145 10.00 -5.54 -1.09
CA SER A 145 9.79 -4.43 -0.17
C SER A 145 8.81 -4.87 0.91
N SER A 146 9.25 -4.86 2.18
CA SER A 146 8.39 -5.14 3.34
C SER A 146 8.57 -4.04 4.36
N ASP A 147 7.48 -3.39 4.77
CA ASP A 147 7.48 -2.33 5.78
C ASP A 147 8.47 -1.18 5.50
N GLY A 148 8.64 -0.85 4.21
CA GLY A 148 9.56 0.20 3.76
C GLY A 148 11.03 -0.20 3.73
N GLN A 149 11.37 -1.46 4.05
CA GLN A 149 12.73 -2.00 3.94
C GLN A 149 12.87 -2.86 2.67
N MET A 150 13.97 -2.65 1.94
CA MET A 150 14.28 -3.42 0.74
C MET A 150 15.18 -4.61 1.09
N THR A 151 14.77 -5.80 0.67
CA THR A 151 15.57 -7.03 0.80
C THR A 151 15.84 -7.60 -0.58
N LEU A 152 17.10 -7.89 -0.88
CA LEU A 152 17.49 -8.63 -2.08
C LEU A 152 17.68 -10.09 -1.73
N ILE A 153 17.07 -10.97 -2.51
CA ILE A 153 17.23 -12.42 -2.40
C ILE A 153 17.75 -12.94 -3.73
N PHE A 154 18.94 -13.53 -3.70
CA PHE A 154 19.57 -14.18 -4.84
C PHE A 154 19.07 -15.61 -4.93
N ASN A 155 18.54 -16.01 -6.07
CA ASN A 155 17.92 -17.31 -6.27
C ASN A 155 18.67 -18.14 -7.32
N ASP A 156 18.53 -19.45 -7.19
CA ASP A 156 18.95 -20.44 -8.18
C ASP A 156 17.90 -20.67 -9.29
N SER A 157 18.15 -21.62 -10.19
CA SER A 157 17.21 -21.97 -11.28
C SER A 157 15.88 -22.57 -10.82
N ASN A 158 15.76 -22.95 -9.54
CA ASN A 158 14.57 -23.52 -8.93
C ASN A 158 13.94 -22.57 -7.91
N ASP A 159 14.25 -21.27 -7.98
CA ASP A 159 13.81 -20.23 -7.04
C ASP A 159 14.21 -20.50 -5.57
N GLN A 160 15.28 -21.27 -5.32
CA GLN A 160 15.81 -21.46 -3.98
C GLN A 160 16.74 -20.30 -3.61
N PRO A 161 16.59 -19.71 -2.40
CA PRO A 161 17.42 -18.60 -1.96
C PRO A 161 18.84 -19.06 -1.65
N LEU A 162 19.81 -18.53 -2.40
CA LEU A 162 21.25 -18.74 -2.22
C LEU A 162 21.85 -17.78 -1.20
N ALA A 163 21.39 -16.52 -1.21
CA ALA A 163 21.80 -15.48 -0.29
C ALA A 163 20.71 -14.41 -0.16
N ALA A 164 20.59 -13.80 1.00
CA ALA A 164 19.72 -12.66 1.24
C ALA A 164 20.55 -11.51 1.85
N THR A 165 20.32 -10.30 1.38
CA THR A 165 20.91 -9.11 1.97
C THR A 165 20.16 -8.72 3.23
N GLN A 166 20.81 -8.00 4.15
CA GLN A 166 20.11 -7.44 5.31
C GLN A 166 19.10 -6.39 4.85
N PRO A 167 18.01 -6.15 5.60
CA PRO A 167 17.02 -5.15 5.24
C PRO A 167 17.69 -3.78 5.11
N ILE A 168 17.73 -3.25 3.89
CA ILE A 168 18.25 -1.93 3.63
C ILE A 168 17.13 -0.98 4.05
N ALA A 169 17.33 -0.30 5.17
CA ALA A 169 16.53 0.87 5.49
C ALA A 169 16.67 1.83 4.29
N PRO A 170 15.57 2.42 3.80
CA PRO A 170 15.66 3.41 2.74
C PRO A 170 16.64 4.48 3.23
N PRO A 171 17.45 5.06 2.33
CA PRO A 171 18.35 6.13 2.73
C PRO A 171 17.55 7.11 3.59
N SER A 172 17.89 7.22 4.87
CA SER A 172 17.43 8.38 5.65
C SER A 172 17.84 9.57 4.79
N PRO A 173 16.92 10.48 4.42
CA PRO A 173 17.24 11.57 3.53
C PRO A 173 18.44 12.27 4.15
N GLN A 174 19.61 12.04 3.55
CA GLN A 174 20.82 12.70 3.99
C GLN A 174 20.53 14.16 3.75
N GLU A 175 20.66 14.96 4.81
CA GLU A 175 20.70 16.41 4.80
C GLU A 175 21.76 16.86 3.78
N THR A 176 21.38 16.85 2.52
CA THR A 176 22.08 17.52 1.44
C THR A 176 20.98 18.20 0.66
N GLU A 177 20.68 19.42 1.08
CA GLU A 177 20.02 20.42 0.25
C GLU A 177 20.59 20.36 -1.19
N PRO A 178 19.75 20.58 -2.19
CA PRO A 178 19.11 21.87 -2.34
C PRO A 178 17.74 21.79 -1.71
N VAL A 179 17.41 22.79 -0.88
CA VAL A 179 16.04 23.24 -0.73
C VAL A 179 15.46 23.27 -2.14
N ALA A 180 14.63 22.28 -2.49
CA ALA A 180 13.71 22.45 -3.58
C ALA A 180 12.88 23.64 -3.14
N VAL A 181 13.25 24.82 -3.64
CA VAL A 181 12.63 26.10 -3.27
C VAL A 181 11.14 25.87 -3.47
N SER A 182 10.39 25.94 -2.37
CA SER A 182 8.95 25.70 -2.34
C SER A 182 8.31 26.35 -3.56
N GLN A 183 7.46 25.62 -4.27
CA GLN A 183 6.78 26.16 -5.46
C GLN A 183 5.99 27.41 -5.11
N LEU A 184 5.46 27.48 -3.88
CA LEU A 184 4.79 28.66 -3.35
C LEU A 184 5.74 29.83 -3.06
N GLN A 185 7.01 29.56 -2.77
CA GLN A 185 8.03 30.59 -2.57
C GLN A 185 8.49 31.24 -3.89
N GLN A 186 8.34 30.53 -5.01
CA GLN A 186 8.62 31.05 -6.35
C GLN A 186 7.46 31.85 -6.94
N ASP A 187 6.27 31.76 -6.35
CA ASP A 187 5.07 32.46 -6.83
C ASP A 187 4.95 33.84 -6.17
N ASP A 188 5.17 34.89 -6.97
CA ASP A 188 5.10 36.29 -6.55
C ASP A 188 3.76 36.67 -5.88
N ARG A 189 2.67 35.94 -6.17
CA ARG A 189 1.34 36.17 -5.58
C ARG A 189 1.33 36.01 -4.06
N TYR A 190 2.23 35.18 -3.52
CA TYR A 190 2.28 34.83 -2.11
C TYR A 190 3.44 35.47 -1.35
N ASN A 191 4.16 36.40 -1.99
CA ASN A 191 5.33 37.03 -1.39
C ASN A 191 4.98 37.73 -0.05
N GLY A 192 5.69 37.37 1.01
CA GLY A 192 5.45 37.88 2.37
C GLY A 192 4.17 37.34 3.05
N ARG A 193 3.49 36.36 2.44
CA ARG A 193 2.29 35.70 2.98
C ARG A 193 2.40 34.18 3.10
N LEU A 194 3.64 33.69 3.08
CA LEU A 194 3.97 32.32 3.42
C LEU A 194 3.84 32.13 4.95
N VAL A 195 3.26 31.00 5.32
CA VAL A 195 3.02 30.57 6.69
C VAL A 195 3.62 29.19 6.83
N ASP A 196 4.43 29.05 7.88
CA ASP A 196 4.99 27.78 8.28
C ASP A 196 3.87 26.76 8.62
N PRO A 197 3.93 25.52 8.10
CA PRO A 197 2.86 24.54 8.28
C PRO A 197 2.50 24.25 9.74
N ALA A 198 3.47 24.24 10.66
CA ALA A 198 3.19 23.97 12.07
C ALA A 198 2.30 25.07 12.69
N HIS A 199 2.56 26.33 12.32
CA HIS A 199 1.74 27.45 12.76
C HIS A 199 0.34 27.42 12.13
N PHE A 200 0.24 27.06 10.85
CA PHE A 200 -1.04 26.91 10.17
C PHE A 200 -1.89 25.79 10.79
N LEU A 201 -1.33 24.59 10.95
CA LEU A 201 -2.04 23.43 11.50
C LEU A 201 -2.49 23.69 12.95
N ALA A 202 -1.63 24.29 13.77
CA ALA A 202 -1.98 24.67 15.13
C ALA A 202 -3.09 25.75 15.17
N ALA A 203 -3.06 26.73 14.27
CA ALA A 203 -4.11 27.73 14.14
C ALA A 203 -5.44 27.10 13.67
N TYR A 204 -5.40 26.23 12.66
CA TYR A 204 -6.56 25.52 12.13
C TYR A 204 -7.27 24.70 13.20
N GLN A 205 -6.52 23.97 14.03
CA GLN A 205 -7.06 23.17 15.13
C GLN A 205 -7.77 24.00 16.22
N ARG A 206 -7.39 25.27 16.39
CA ARG A 206 -8.04 26.19 17.35
C ARG A 206 -9.36 26.77 16.85
N LEU A 207 -9.61 26.70 15.53
CA LEU A 207 -10.83 27.25 14.95
C LEU A 207 -12.04 26.35 15.22
N PRO A 208 -13.24 26.93 15.42
CA PRO A 208 -14.48 26.18 15.43
C PRO A 208 -14.67 25.36 14.14
N ARG A 209 -15.25 24.15 14.24
CA ARG A 209 -15.42 23.24 13.10
C ARG A 209 -16.10 23.87 11.88
N ARG A 210 -17.05 24.79 12.09
CA ARG A 210 -17.71 25.54 11.01
C ARG A 210 -16.75 26.38 10.16
N LEU A 211 -15.71 26.95 10.77
CA LEU A 211 -14.71 27.76 10.08
C LEU A 211 -13.64 26.88 9.43
N GLN A 212 -13.28 25.77 10.07
CA GLN A 212 -12.40 24.75 9.47
C GLN A 212 -12.91 24.28 8.11
N LEU A 213 -14.20 23.95 8.01
CA LEU A 213 -14.84 23.53 6.75
C LEU A 213 -14.93 24.65 5.71
N GLN A 214 -14.89 25.92 6.13
CA GLN A 214 -14.83 27.07 5.23
C GLN A 214 -13.42 27.41 4.75
N LEU A 215 -12.39 26.81 5.36
CA LEU A 215 -10.99 26.91 4.91
C LEU A 215 -10.66 25.76 3.95
N ILE A 216 -10.85 24.54 4.44
CA ILE A 216 -10.55 23.30 3.71
C ILE A 216 -11.72 22.33 3.97
N ASN A 217 -12.49 22.05 2.93
CA ASN A 217 -13.61 21.10 2.97
C ASN A 217 -13.20 19.72 2.42
N ASP A 218 -12.02 19.25 2.80
CA ASP A 218 -11.49 17.94 2.43
C ASP A 218 -10.90 17.28 3.68
N PRO A 219 -11.65 16.34 4.31
CA PRO A 219 -11.15 15.61 5.47
C PRO A 219 -9.90 14.79 5.18
N ALA A 220 -9.81 14.16 4.00
CA ALA A 220 -8.67 13.33 3.63
C ALA A 220 -7.40 14.17 3.48
N PHE A 221 -7.52 15.38 2.95
CA PHE A 221 -6.41 16.33 2.88
C PHE A 221 -5.89 16.73 4.27
N MET A 222 -6.80 16.91 5.24
CA MET A 222 -6.43 17.30 6.61
C MET A 222 -5.89 16.13 7.46
N GLU A 223 -6.02 14.88 7.00
CA GLU A 223 -5.45 13.68 7.64
C GLU A 223 -3.98 13.45 7.27
N LYS A 224 -3.44 14.21 6.31
CA LYS A 224 -2.03 14.16 5.91
C LYS A 224 -1.10 14.46 7.09
N LYS A 225 0.00 13.72 7.20
CA LYS A 225 0.93 13.83 8.33
C LYS A 225 1.62 15.20 8.31
N PRO A 226 1.91 15.81 9.48
CA PRO A 226 2.60 17.12 9.55
C PRO A 226 3.91 17.18 8.76
N GLU A 227 4.63 16.06 8.65
CA GLU A 227 5.89 15.91 7.90
C GLU A 227 5.72 16.03 6.38
N GLU A 228 4.51 15.78 5.88
CA GLU A 228 4.19 15.92 4.46
C GLU A 228 3.99 17.40 4.08
N TRP A 229 3.64 18.27 5.03
CA TRP A 229 3.37 19.68 4.74
C TRP A 229 4.67 20.46 4.55
N LEU A 230 4.80 21.14 3.41
CA LEU A 230 5.99 21.91 3.06
C LEU A 230 5.79 23.40 3.32
N MET A 231 4.68 23.96 2.84
CA MET A 231 4.42 25.39 2.97
C MET A 231 2.92 25.70 2.84
N VAL A 232 2.45 26.74 3.51
CA VAL A 232 1.10 27.26 3.32
C VAL A 232 1.16 28.73 2.92
N ALA A 233 0.36 29.13 1.96
CA ALA A 233 0.28 30.50 1.48
C ALA A 233 -1.15 31.01 1.51
N ILE A 234 -1.32 32.25 1.95
CA ILE A 234 -2.63 32.93 1.97
C ILE A 234 -2.57 34.10 0.98
N ASP A 235 -3.46 34.12 -0.01
CA ASP A 235 -3.51 35.21 -0.99
C ASP A 235 -3.73 36.57 -0.29
N ALA A 236 -3.09 37.60 -0.84
CA ALA A 236 -3.26 38.96 -0.39
C ALA A 236 -4.58 39.58 -0.83
N HIS A 237 -5.23 39.01 -1.85
CA HIS A 237 -6.40 39.59 -2.49
C HIS A 237 -7.65 38.78 -2.24
N LEU A 238 -8.72 39.50 -1.96
CA LEU A 238 -10.07 38.95 -1.91
C LEU A 238 -10.71 39.05 -3.28
N ARG A 239 -11.13 37.91 -3.82
CA ARG A 239 -11.83 37.78 -5.10
C ARG A 239 -13.20 37.18 -4.85
N ASN A 240 -14.27 37.87 -5.24
CA ASN A 240 -15.65 37.38 -5.12
C ASN A 240 -16.06 36.88 -3.71
N GLY A 241 -15.52 37.49 -2.64
CA GLY A 241 -15.81 37.10 -1.25
C GLY A 241 -15.01 35.89 -0.75
N SER A 242 -14.12 35.33 -1.56
CA SER A 242 -13.18 34.30 -1.17
C SER A 242 -11.73 34.77 -1.27
N VAL A 243 -10.87 34.06 -0.57
CA VAL A 243 -9.41 34.25 -0.56
C VAL A 243 -8.80 32.88 -0.85
N ALA A 244 -7.84 32.85 -1.77
CA ALA A 244 -7.15 31.61 -2.09
C ALA A 244 -6.19 31.23 -0.96
N LEU A 245 -6.27 29.97 -0.52
CA LEU A 245 -5.36 29.32 0.39
C LEU A 245 -4.62 28.24 -0.39
N ALA A 246 -3.31 28.36 -0.52
CA ALA A 246 -2.51 27.34 -1.19
C ALA A 246 -1.71 26.54 -0.15
N CYS A 247 -1.72 25.23 -0.27
CA CYS A 247 -1.01 24.30 0.62
C CYS A 247 -0.11 23.44 -0.25
N GLU A 248 1.20 23.54 -0.03
CA GLU A 248 2.19 22.71 -0.67
C GLU A 248 2.50 21.52 0.23
N VAL A 249 2.31 20.33 -0.31
CA VAL A 249 2.44 19.07 0.41
C VAL A 249 3.28 18.11 -0.43
N ARG A 250 4.14 17.34 0.23
CA ARG A 250 4.93 16.28 -0.38
C ARG A 250 4.05 15.06 -0.56
N GLU A 251 3.77 14.71 -1.80
CA GLU A 251 3.16 13.43 -2.15
C GLU A 251 4.20 12.54 -2.82
N GLU A 252 4.37 11.33 -2.28
CA GLU A 252 5.31 10.29 -2.72
C GLU A 252 6.76 10.78 -2.76
N GLN A 253 7.15 11.62 -3.73
CA GLN A 253 8.45 12.29 -3.83
C GLN A 253 8.41 13.68 -4.49
N SER A 254 7.24 14.23 -4.82
CA SER A 254 7.10 15.54 -5.47
C SER A 254 6.27 16.52 -4.64
N PRO A 255 6.66 17.81 -4.56
CA PRO A 255 5.80 18.83 -4.00
C PRO A 255 4.59 19.07 -4.91
N VAL A 256 3.39 18.95 -4.35
CA VAL A 256 2.12 19.23 -5.01
C VAL A 256 1.45 20.40 -4.31
N VAL A 257 1.00 21.39 -5.08
CA VAL A 257 0.30 22.57 -4.57
C VAL A 257 -1.22 22.39 -4.72
N TYR A 258 -1.91 22.34 -3.59
CA TYR A 258 -3.36 22.35 -3.51
C TYR A 258 -3.86 23.76 -3.26
N THR A 259 -4.84 24.22 -4.03
CA THR A 259 -5.45 25.55 -3.82
C THR A 259 -6.91 25.40 -3.42
N PHE A 260 -7.27 26.05 -2.31
CA PHE A 260 -8.62 26.08 -1.76
C PHE A 260 -9.17 27.50 -1.82
N GLN A 261 -10.47 27.63 -2.06
CA GLN A 261 -11.17 28.91 -1.97
C GLN A 261 -11.82 28.99 -0.59
N ALA A 262 -11.29 29.86 0.26
CA ALA A 262 -11.75 30.03 1.62
C ALA A 262 -12.56 31.31 1.80
N SER A 263 -13.52 31.32 2.72
CA SER A 263 -14.30 32.53 3.01
C SER A 263 -13.42 33.61 3.65
N GLU A 264 -13.68 34.89 3.32
CA GLU A 264 -13.01 36.05 3.94
C GLU A 264 -13.01 35.95 5.47
N LEU A 265 -14.17 35.59 6.03
CA LEU A 265 -14.37 35.49 7.45
C LEU A 265 -13.46 34.41 8.07
N ALA A 266 -13.44 33.21 7.48
CA ALA A 266 -12.63 32.10 8.01
C ALA A 266 -11.13 32.41 7.93
N ILE A 267 -10.68 33.03 6.84
CA ILE A 267 -9.29 33.48 6.70
C ILE A 267 -8.95 34.58 7.71
N GLY A 268 -9.87 35.51 7.99
CA GLY A 268 -9.68 36.53 9.03
C GLY A 268 -9.40 35.91 10.42
N TYR A 269 -10.21 34.93 10.82
CA TYR A 269 -10.00 34.22 12.09
C TYR A 269 -8.72 33.37 12.08
N LEU A 270 -8.41 32.71 10.96
CA LEU A 270 -7.17 31.94 10.81
C LEU A 270 -5.93 32.84 10.98
N ILE A 271 -5.90 33.99 10.31
CA ILE A 271 -4.80 34.96 10.40
C ILE A 271 -4.64 35.47 11.83
N GLN A 272 -5.74 35.72 12.52
CA GLN A 272 -5.71 36.11 13.94
C GLN A 272 -5.03 35.04 14.80
N GLU A 273 -5.43 33.78 14.66
CA GLU A 273 -4.82 32.66 15.41
C GLU A 273 -3.33 32.46 15.05
N ILE A 274 -2.98 32.55 13.77
CA ILE A 274 -1.58 32.50 13.31
C ILE A 274 -0.77 33.62 13.95
N ASN A 275 -1.28 34.86 13.99
CA ASN A 275 -0.58 36.00 14.59
C ASN A 275 -0.42 35.85 16.11
N VAL A 276 -1.38 35.21 16.78
CA VAL A 276 -1.27 34.86 18.22
C VAL A 276 -0.18 33.82 18.46
N LEU A 277 -0.02 32.86 17.55
CA LEU A 277 1.00 31.80 17.62
C LEU A 277 2.40 32.30 17.26
N ARG A 278 2.53 33.18 16.27
CA ARG A 278 3.80 33.75 15.78
C ARG A 278 4.31 34.94 16.61
N ARG A 279 4.25 34.86 17.94
CA ARG A 279 4.69 35.96 18.82
C ARG A 279 6.14 36.37 18.49
N GLY A 280 6.34 37.64 18.11
CA GLY A 280 7.66 38.19 17.76
C GLY A 280 7.95 38.28 16.26
N ALA A 281 7.11 37.70 15.39
CA ALA A 281 7.21 37.89 13.94
C ALA A 281 6.34 39.08 13.46
N ARG A 282 6.61 39.57 12.24
CA ARG A 282 5.75 40.57 11.60
C ARG A 282 4.34 39.97 11.42
N PRO A 283 3.28 40.64 11.92
CA PRO A 283 1.93 40.10 11.83
C PRO A 283 1.50 40.01 10.37
N LEU A 284 0.86 38.90 10.04
CA LEU A 284 0.29 38.67 8.72
C LEU A 284 -0.94 39.59 8.56
N PRO A 285 -0.96 40.46 7.53
CA PRO A 285 -2.07 41.39 7.33
C PRO A 285 -3.30 40.67 6.77
N LEU A 286 -4.49 41.21 7.05
CA LEU A 286 -5.73 40.73 6.44
C LEU A 286 -5.70 40.89 4.90
N PRO A 287 -6.41 40.03 4.16
CA PRO A 287 -6.56 40.17 2.71
C PRO A 287 -7.23 41.50 2.36
N ARG A 288 -6.84 42.10 1.24
CA ARG A 288 -7.40 43.36 0.73
C ARG A 288 -8.36 43.06 -0.41
N LYS A 289 -9.44 43.83 -0.52
CA LYS A 289 -10.28 43.80 -1.70
C LYS A 289 -9.45 44.20 -2.91
N GLU A 290 -9.48 43.40 -3.96
CA GLU A 290 -8.89 43.78 -5.23
C GLU A 290 -9.66 45.01 -5.74
N THR A 291 -9.06 46.19 -5.61
CA THR A 291 -9.56 47.38 -6.27
C THR A 291 -9.28 47.20 -7.75
N ALA A 292 -10.34 47.02 -8.54
CA ALA A 292 -10.22 46.99 -10.00
C ALA A 292 -9.44 48.24 -10.48
N PRO A 293 -8.51 48.09 -11.44
CA PRO A 293 -7.84 49.22 -12.07
C PRO A 293 -8.84 50.14 -12.81
#